data_AF-A0A5K1B618-F1
#
_entry.id   AF-A0A5K1B618-F1
#
_cell.length_a   1.000
_cell.length_b   1.000
_cell.length_c   1.000
_cell.angle_alpha   90.00
_cell.angle_beta   90.00
_cell.angle_gamma   90.00
#
_symmetry.space_group_name_H-M   'P 1'
#
loop_
_entity.id
_entity.type
_entity.pdbx_description
1 polymer ?
#
loop_
_entity_poly.entity_id
_entity_poly.type
_entity_poly.pdbx_seq_one_letter_code
_entity_poly.pdbx_strand_id
1 'polypeptide(L)' 'FHELGEFDEVKRSCRRRLAGHNQRRRKPTSSPATLFPYPAQITAPFY' A
#
# COMPACT_ATOMS: atom_id res chain seq x y z
N PHE A 1 -10.83 0.64 -28.28
CA PHE A 1 -10.19 -0.55 -27.69
C PHE A 1 -8.77 -0.18 -27.28
N HIS A 2 -8.29 -0.62 -26.11
CA HIS A 2 -6.90 -0.38 -25.66
C HIS A 2 -6.05 -1.61 -25.97
N GLU A 3 -4.76 -1.40 -26.25
CA GLU A 3 -3.81 -2.48 -26.50
C GLU A 3 -3.61 -3.34 -25.23
N LEU A 4 -3.35 -4.64 -25.41
CA LEU A 4 -3.18 -5.59 -24.30
C LEU A 4 -2.03 -5.21 -23.36
N GLY A 5 -1.02 -4.48 -23.83
CA GLY A 5 0.09 -3.96 -23.01
C GLY A 5 -0.34 -2.92 -21.95
N GLU A 6 -1.47 -2.24 -22.17
CA GLU A 6 -2.04 -1.27 -21.23
C GLU A 6 -2.91 -1.93 -20.16
N PHE A 7 -3.11 -3.24 -20.25
CA PHE A 7 -3.80 -4.03 -19.25
C PHE A 7 -2.83 -4.58 -18.21
N ASP A 8 -3.33 -4.67 -16.99
CA ASP A 8 -2.68 -5.43 -15.92
C ASP A 8 -3.05 -6.90 -16.09
N GLU A 9 -2.07 -7.81 -16.12
CA GLU A 9 -2.32 -9.24 -16.35
C GLU A 9 -3.04 -9.91 -15.17
N VAL A 10 -2.79 -9.45 -13.95
CA VAL A 10 -3.35 -10.01 -12.71
C VAL A 10 -4.83 -9.63 -12.56
N LYS A 11 -5.17 -8.38 -12.86
CA LYS A 11 -6.54 -7.84 -12.69
C LYS A 11 -7.31 -7.72 -14.00
N ARG A 12 -6.69 -8.06 -15.15
CA ARG A 12 -7.19 -7.89 -16.53
C ARG A 12 -7.98 -6.59 -16.71
N SER A 13 -7.44 -5.49 -16.20
CA SER A 13 -8.04 -4.17 -16.30
C SER A 13 -7.03 -3.16 -16.82
N CYS A 14 -7.51 -2.13 -17.53
CA CYS A 14 -6.65 -1.04 -17.99
C CYS A 14 -5.99 -0.37 -16.79
N ARG A 15 -4.65 -0.29 -16.81
CA ARG A 15 -3.81 0.28 -15.74
C ARG A 15 -4.26 1.68 -15.34
N ARG A 16 -4.69 2.49 -16.31
CA ARG A 16 -5.19 3.85 -16.12
C ARG A 16 -6.44 3.93 -15.24
N ARG A 17 -7.38 3.00 -15.41
CA ARG A 17 -8.58 2.94 -14.54
C ARG A 17 -8.22 2.44 -13.14
N LEU A 18 -7.33 1.45 -13.06
CA LEU A 18 -6.89 0.85 -11.79
C LEU A 18 -6.26 1.89 -10.86
N ALA A 19 -5.46 2.83 -11.39
CA ALA A 19 -4.87 3.91 -10.61
C ALA A 19 -5.92 4.75 -9.85
N GLY A 20 -6.97 5.20 -10.55
CA GLY A 20 -8.04 5.98 -9.92
C GLY A 20 -8.89 5.17 -8.93
N HIS A 21 -9.09 3.87 -9.19
CA HIS A 21 -9.74 2.98 -8.22
C HIS A 21 -8.90 2.79 -6.96
N ASN A 22 -7.59 2.58 -7.10
CA ASN A 22 -6.68 2.42 -5.97
C ASN A 22 -6.65 3.67 -5.09
N GLN A 23 -6.63 4.86 -5.68
CA GLN A 23 -6.70 6.13 -4.94
C GLN A 23 -7.99 6.24 -4.12
N ARG A 24 -9.15 5.91 -4.68
CA ARG A 24 -10.43 5.90 -3.94
C ARG A 24 -10.54 4.78 -2.90
N ARG A 25 -9.89 3.64 -3.14
CA ARG A 25 -9.90 2.48 -2.23
C ARG A 25 -8.94 2.62 -1.06
N ARG A 26 -7.83 3.35 -1.22
CA ARG A 26 -6.93 3.69 -0.11
C ARG A 26 -7.71 4.51 0.91
N LYS A 27 -8.13 3.86 2.00
CA LYS A 27 -8.55 4.60 3.20
C LYS A 27 -7.35 5.41 3.67
N PRO A 28 -7.53 6.66 4.14
CA PRO A 28 -6.48 7.31 4.91
C PRO A 28 -6.17 6.37 6.06
N THR A 29 -4.95 5.86 6.10
CA THR A 29 -4.49 5.04 7.20
C THR A 29 -4.46 5.97 8.41
N SER A 30 -5.53 5.94 9.21
CA SER A 30 -5.46 6.31 10.62
C SER A 30 -4.61 5.25 11.30
N SER A 31 -3.31 5.32 11.02
CA SER A 31 -2.31 4.47 11.64
C SER A 31 -1.35 5.43 12.32
N PRO A 32 -1.28 5.45 13.66
CA PRO A 32 -0.25 6.19 14.38
C PRO A 32 1.15 5.56 14.20
N ALA A 33 1.36 4.70 13.21
CA ALA A 33 2.64 4.05 12.92
C ALA A 33 3.69 5.02 12.32
N THR A 34 3.33 6.27 12.01
CA THR A 34 4.28 7.33 11.65
C THR A 34 4.66 8.25 12.82
N LEU A 35 4.03 8.13 14.00
CA LEU A 35 4.32 8.96 15.17
C LEU A 35 5.28 8.31 16.18
N PHE A 36 5.61 7.03 15.98
CA PHE A 36 6.62 6.35 16.79
C PHE A 36 7.58 5.54 15.91
N PRO A 37 8.68 6.13 15.43
CA PRO A 37 9.83 5.36 15.01
C PRO A 37 10.61 4.98 16.27
N TYR A 38 10.01 4.24 17.21
CA TYR A 38 10.82 3.75 18.33
C TYR A 38 11.65 2.55 17.85
N PRO A 39 12.98 2.57 18.06
CA PRO A 39 13.86 1.48 17.71
C PRO A 39 13.47 0.24 18.54
N ALA A 40 13.64 -0.93 17.94
CA ALA A 40 13.52 -2.21 18.61
C ALA A 40 14.49 -2.30 19.79
N GLN A 41 14.11 -1.86 21.00
CA GLN A 41 14.90 -1.97 22.23
C GLN A 41 14.01 -2.03 23.47
N ILE A 42 13.02 -2.92 23.51
CA ILE A 42 12.26 -3.19 24.74
C ILE A 42 12.70 -4.55 25.30
N THR A 43 13.73 -4.45 26.14
CA THR A 43 14.03 -5.20 27.37
C THR A 43 14.02 -6.74 27.38
N ALA A 44 15.17 -7.34 27.70
CA ALA A 44 15.28 -8.52 28.58
C ALA A 44 16.72 -8.61 29.15
N PRO A 45 16.92 -9.33 30.26
CA PRO A 45 17.08 -8.81 31.61
C PRO A 45 18.55 -8.61 32.02
N PHE A 46 18.75 -7.94 33.17
CA PHE A 46 20.01 -7.95 33.89
C PHE A 46 20.50 -9.40 34.10
N TYR A 47 21.51 -9.80 33.34
CA TYR A 47 22.47 -10.84 33.67
C TYR A 47 23.83 -10.44 33.13
#